data_AF-A0A1G4B062-F1
#
_entry.id   AF-A0A1G4B062-F1
#
_cell.length_a   1.000
_cell.length_b   1.000
_cell.length_c   1.000
_cell.angle_alpha   90.00
_cell.angle_beta   90.00
_cell.angle_gamma   90.00
#
_symmetry.space_group_name_H-M   'P 1'
#
loop_
_entity.id
_entity.type
_entity.pdbx_description
1 polymer ?
#
loop_
_entity_poly.entity_id
_entity_poly.type
_entity_poly.pdbx_seq_one_letter_code
_entity_poly.pdbx_strand_id
1 'polypeptide(L)'
;MQPTQLFSAIALMASAVVVDANPTPVLEAGGTGLERRVPKTSGAECIKAPLSDDKDHSYYTITIDTDVKAAAAKAGLSKIGIRQHCASNGGLFGIFAQNTENWGFVTIDKSGANQQYNITVDRCKKKNDRHVWSYNVWLCDDKTYCGTNNCGLDREICPEKKTKAVNLTDPDPWTCAV
;
A
#
# COMPACT_ATOMS: atom_id res chain seq x y z
N MET A 1 -50.61 -67.56 27.70
CA MET A 1 -50.34 -66.17 28.14
C MET A 1 -49.25 -65.60 27.24
N GLN A 2 -49.64 -64.76 26.28
CA GLN A 2 -48.84 -63.67 25.69
C GLN A 2 -48.89 -62.45 26.67
N PRO A 3 -48.04 -61.40 26.59
CA PRO A 3 -47.47 -60.77 25.38
C PRO A 3 -45.93 -60.59 25.41
N THR A 4 -45.21 -60.75 24.30
CA THR A 4 -44.98 -59.75 23.24
C THR A 4 -44.42 -58.43 23.76
N GLN A 5 -43.09 -58.29 23.79
CA GLN A 5 -42.43 -56.99 23.90
C GLN A 5 -41.77 -56.65 22.57
N LEU A 6 -42.49 -55.80 21.82
CA LEU A 6 -42.02 -55.03 20.69
C LEU A 6 -40.96 -54.03 21.19
N PHE A 7 -39.69 -54.23 20.82
CA PHE A 7 -38.70 -53.16 20.91
C PHE A 7 -38.73 -52.40 19.57
N SER A 8 -39.27 -51.19 19.64
CA SER A 8 -39.31 -50.22 18.55
C SER A 8 -37.90 -49.82 18.14
N ALA A 9 -37.50 -50.19 16.92
CA ALA A 9 -36.33 -49.61 16.27
C ALA A 9 -36.69 -48.20 15.79
N ILE A 10 -36.20 -47.17 16.48
CA ILE A 10 -36.20 -45.81 15.95
C ILE A 10 -35.01 -45.71 14.99
N ALA A 11 -35.30 -45.79 13.70
CA ALA A 11 -34.35 -45.45 12.65
C ALA A 11 -34.16 -43.93 12.62
N LEU A 12 -33.06 -43.44 13.18
CA LEU A 12 -32.57 -42.09 12.91
C LEU A 12 -31.91 -42.10 11.54
N MET A 13 -32.66 -41.68 10.52
CA MET A 13 -32.15 -41.33 9.21
C MET A 13 -31.28 -40.08 9.35
N ALA A 14 -29.99 -40.26 9.64
CA ALA A 14 -29.02 -39.20 9.45
C ALA A 14 -28.80 -39.05 7.94
N SER A 15 -29.38 -38.00 7.36
CA SER A 15 -29.07 -37.58 5.99
C SER A 15 -27.59 -37.19 5.95
N ALA A 16 -26.73 -38.11 5.50
CA ALA A 16 -25.36 -37.81 5.16
C ALA A 16 -25.39 -36.90 3.92
N VAL A 17 -25.25 -35.59 4.15
CA VAL A 17 -24.86 -34.68 3.08
C VAL A 17 -23.43 -35.09 2.72
N VAL A 18 -23.30 -35.81 1.61
CA VAL A 18 -22.01 -36.02 0.95
C VAL A 18 -21.59 -34.65 0.44
N VAL A 19 -20.85 -33.91 1.26
CA VAL A 19 -20.07 -32.78 0.78
C VAL A 19 -18.91 -33.42 0.02
N ASP A 20 -19.03 -33.40 -1.30
CA ASP A 20 -17.94 -33.74 -2.21
C ASP A 20 -16.78 -32.79 -1.90
N ALA A 21 -15.88 -33.24 -1.03
CA ALA A 21 -14.64 -32.53 -0.73
C ALA A 21 -13.73 -32.71 -1.93
N ASN A 22 -14.00 -31.93 -2.97
CA ASN A 22 -13.12 -31.79 -4.10
C ASN A 22 -11.77 -31.29 -3.54
N PRO A 23 -10.66 -32.02 -3.70
CA PRO A 23 -9.39 -31.59 -3.14
C PRO A 23 -8.99 -30.30 -3.84
N THR A 24 -9.09 -29.19 -3.10
CA THR A 24 -8.55 -27.92 -3.56
C THR A 24 -7.04 -28.11 -3.63
N PRO A 25 -6.39 -27.90 -4.79
CA PRO A 25 -4.95 -28.05 -4.88
C PRO A 25 -4.31 -27.05 -3.91
N VAL A 26 -3.63 -27.60 -2.90
CA VAL A 26 -2.73 -26.86 -2.02
C VAL A 26 -1.52 -26.49 -2.88
N LEU A 27 -1.59 -25.31 -3.50
CA LEU A 27 -0.41 -24.63 -3.99
C LEU A 27 0.36 -24.15 -2.77
N GLU A 28 1.32 -24.95 -2.32
CA GLU A 28 2.44 -24.48 -1.52
C GLU A 28 3.22 -23.48 -2.37
N ALA A 29 2.86 -22.21 -2.26
CA ALA A 29 3.69 -21.09 -2.64
C ALA A 29 4.00 -20.31 -1.36
N GLY A 30 5.23 -20.48 -0.86
CA GLY A 30 5.79 -19.57 0.14
C GLY A 30 5.84 -18.16 -0.44
N GLY A 31 4.91 -17.31 0.01
CA GLY A 31 4.68 -15.98 -0.50
C GLY A 31 3.27 -15.52 -0.15
N THR A 32 3.00 -15.33 1.14
CA THR A 32 1.73 -14.80 1.62
C THR A 32 1.58 -13.33 1.23
N GLY A 33 0.55 -12.99 0.44
CA GLY A 33 -0.11 -11.69 0.58
C GLY A 33 -0.11 -10.71 -0.60
N LEU A 34 -0.79 -11.08 -1.69
CA LEU A 34 -1.69 -10.21 -2.49
C LEU A 34 -1.09 -9.14 -3.45
N GLU A 35 -1.31 -9.43 -4.74
CA GLU A 35 -1.24 -8.58 -5.94
C GLU A 35 -0.20 -7.44 -5.99
N ARG A 36 0.88 -7.71 -6.74
CA ARG A 36 1.58 -6.66 -7.47
C ARG A 36 0.60 -6.05 -8.49
N ARG A 37 -0.10 -4.97 -8.15
CA ARG A 37 -0.82 -4.18 -9.16
C ARG A 37 0.21 -3.72 -10.20
N VAL A 38 0.09 -4.12 -11.46
CA VAL A 38 0.79 -3.54 -12.63
C VAL A 38 -0.18 -3.65 -13.81
N PRO A 39 -0.33 -2.65 -14.72
CA PRO A 39 0.39 -1.37 -14.84
C PRO A 39 -0.49 -0.13 -14.60
N LYS A 40 0.16 1.04 -14.72
CA LYS A 40 -0.22 2.46 -14.90
C LYS A 40 -1.66 2.91 -15.28
N THR A 41 -2.71 2.13 -15.13
CA THR A 41 -4.08 2.58 -15.43
C THR A 41 -4.69 3.29 -14.24
N SER A 42 -4.71 4.62 -14.35
CA SER A 42 -5.78 5.49 -13.86
C SER A 42 -7.10 4.74 -13.73
N GLY A 43 -7.61 4.59 -12.52
CA GLY A 43 -8.84 3.83 -12.27
C GLY A 43 -9.07 3.52 -10.79
N ALA A 44 -8.00 3.44 -9.99
CA ALA A 44 -8.14 3.54 -8.53
C ALA A 44 -8.58 4.97 -8.18
N GLU A 45 -9.51 5.09 -7.23
CA GLU A 45 -9.86 6.39 -6.69
C GLU A 45 -8.62 7.04 -6.09
N CYS A 46 -8.39 8.31 -6.47
CA CYS A 46 -7.31 9.10 -5.91
C CYS A 46 -7.54 9.34 -4.41
N ILE A 47 -6.46 9.36 -3.64
CA ILE A 47 -6.54 9.62 -2.20
C ILE A 47 -6.77 11.11 -1.97
N LYS A 48 -7.78 11.47 -1.18
CA LYS A 48 -8.00 12.87 -0.80
C LYS A 48 -6.76 13.39 -0.05
N ALA A 49 -6.18 14.47 -0.56
CA ALA A 49 -4.97 15.07 0.00
C ALA A 49 -5.22 16.52 0.45
N PRO A 50 -5.50 16.75 1.74
CA PRO A 50 -5.53 18.09 2.30
C PRO A 50 -4.29 18.89 1.93
N LEU A 51 -4.45 20.21 1.85
CA LEU A 51 -3.30 21.09 1.71
C LEU A 51 -2.46 21.06 2.98
N SER A 52 -1.14 21.15 2.83
CA SER A 52 -0.26 21.34 3.97
C SER A 52 -0.41 22.77 4.51
N ASP A 53 -0.51 22.89 5.85
CA ASP A 53 -0.44 24.18 6.54
C ASP A 53 0.97 24.79 6.41
N ASP A 54 1.99 23.94 6.31
CA ASP A 54 3.34 24.34 5.92
C ASP A 54 3.50 24.29 4.38
N LYS A 55 3.68 25.46 3.77
CA LYS A 55 3.81 25.58 2.31
C LYS A 55 5.16 25.12 1.77
N ASP A 56 6.12 24.84 2.64
CA ASP A 56 7.45 24.39 2.27
C ASP A 56 7.61 22.87 2.35
N HIS A 57 6.69 22.15 3.00
CA HIS A 57 6.77 20.69 3.16
C HIS A 57 5.43 19.98 2.94
N SER A 58 5.51 18.81 2.34
CA SER A 58 4.46 17.81 2.37
C SER A 58 4.67 16.83 3.52
N TYR A 59 3.58 16.35 4.09
CA TYR A 59 3.55 15.34 5.12
C TYR A 59 2.78 14.13 4.63
N TYR A 60 3.36 12.96 4.82
CA TYR A 60 2.79 11.66 4.46
C TYR A 60 2.73 10.80 5.70
N THR A 61 1.53 10.43 6.10
CA THR A 61 1.27 9.45 7.16
C THR A 61 0.85 8.14 6.50
N ILE A 62 1.67 7.10 6.62
CA ILE A 62 1.40 5.79 5.99
C ILE A 62 1.53 4.66 7.00
N THR A 63 0.93 3.52 6.69
CA THR A 63 1.18 2.25 7.36
C THR A 63 1.87 1.29 6.38
N ILE A 64 2.80 0.49 6.89
CA ILE A 64 3.39 -0.63 6.15
C ILE A 64 2.93 -1.94 6.78
N ASP A 65 2.79 -2.97 5.95
CA ASP A 65 2.39 -4.29 6.43
C ASP A 65 3.41 -4.85 7.45
N THR A 66 2.93 -5.69 8.38
CA THR A 66 3.73 -6.18 9.51
C THR A 66 4.93 -7.02 9.04
N ASP A 67 4.79 -7.73 7.92
CA ASP A 67 5.83 -8.63 7.40
C ASP A 67 6.99 -7.86 6.73
N VAL A 68 6.75 -6.59 6.36
CA VAL A 68 7.73 -5.75 5.66
C VAL A 68 8.99 -5.51 6.48
N LYS A 69 8.89 -5.31 7.80
CA LYS A 69 10.06 -5.00 8.62
C LYS A 69 11.07 -6.16 8.65
N ALA A 70 10.60 -7.38 8.85
CA ALA A 70 11.47 -8.54 8.93
C ALA A 70 12.14 -8.82 7.57
N ALA A 71 11.37 -8.69 6.48
CA ALA A 71 11.89 -8.82 5.13
C ALA A 71 12.94 -7.72 4.82
N ALA A 72 12.62 -6.46 5.11
CA ALA A 72 13.52 -5.32 4.92
C ALA A 72 14.84 -5.51 5.68
N ALA A 73 14.78 -5.89 6.95
CA ALA A 73 15.97 -6.15 7.77
C ALA A 73 16.85 -7.27 7.19
N LYS A 74 16.25 -8.36 6.68
CA LYS A 74 16.97 -9.46 6.03
C LYS A 74 17.69 -9.01 4.75
N ALA A 75 17.14 -8.04 4.04
CA ALA A 75 17.72 -7.47 2.83
C ALA A 75 18.65 -6.27 3.07
N GLY A 76 18.90 -5.91 4.34
CA GLY A 76 19.74 -4.74 4.69
C GLY A 76 19.08 -3.39 4.41
N LEU A 77 17.75 -3.36 4.34
CA LEU A 77 16.93 -2.15 4.18
C LEU A 77 16.42 -1.71 5.55
N SER A 78 16.54 -0.42 5.84
CA SER A 78 16.32 0.15 7.17
C SER A 78 15.44 1.40 7.17
N LYS A 79 15.12 1.93 5.99
CA LYS A 79 14.34 3.17 5.83
C LYS A 79 13.14 2.97 4.91
N ILE A 80 12.09 3.71 5.20
CA ILE A 80 10.99 3.95 4.26
C ILE A 80 11.28 5.26 3.55
N GLY A 81 11.20 5.24 2.21
CA GLY A 81 11.27 6.41 1.36
C GLY A 81 9.91 6.75 0.76
N ILE A 82 9.52 8.02 0.82
CA ILE A 82 8.41 8.56 0.02
C ILE A 82 8.99 9.28 -1.18
N ARG A 83 8.61 8.84 -2.38
CA ARG A 83 8.84 9.54 -3.64
C ARG A 83 7.59 10.34 -3.99
N GLN A 84 7.64 11.65 -3.80
CA GLN A 84 6.58 12.58 -4.22
C GLN A 84 6.76 12.94 -5.68
N HIS A 85 5.75 12.66 -6.51
CA HIS A 85 5.72 13.05 -7.92
C HIS A 85 5.09 14.43 -8.10
N CYS A 86 5.83 15.31 -8.75
CA CYS A 86 5.41 16.67 -9.05
C CYS A 86 5.18 16.84 -10.55
N ALA A 87 3.92 16.94 -10.97
CA ALA A 87 3.52 17.11 -12.37
C ALA A 87 3.38 18.59 -12.75
N SER A 88 3.82 18.94 -13.96
CA SER A 88 3.87 20.32 -14.47
C SER A 88 2.79 20.70 -15.50
N ASN A 89 1.79 19.83 -15.74
CA ASN A 89 0.71 20.03 -16.72
C ASN A 89 1.16 20.69 -18.06
N GLY A 90 2.27 20.21 -18.64
CA GLY A 90 2.79 20.68 -19.94
C GLY A 90 3.94 21.70 -19.88
N GLY A 91 4.38 22.14 -18.70
CA GLY A 91 5.52 23.06 -18.57
C GLY A 91 5.25 24.47 -19.12
N LEU A 92 6.29 25.30 -19.23
CA LEU A 92 6.15 26.66 -19.77
C LEU A 92 5.72 26.56 -21.25
N PHE A 93 4.55 27.11 -21.57
CA PHE A 93 3.88 27.03 -22.89
C PHE A 93 3.26 25.67 -23.28
N GLY A 94 3.15 24.70 -22.38
CA GLY A 94 2.42 23.45 -22.66
C GLY A 94 3.15 22.45 -23.57
N ILE A 95 4.42 22.70 -23.91
CA ILE A 95 5.15 21.94 -24.94
C ILE A 95 5.96 20.78 -24.36
N PHE A 96 6.43 20.87 -23.10
CA PHE A 96 7.22 19.82 -22.46
C PHE A 96 6.94 19.73 -20.96
N ALA A 97 6.41 18.59 -20.51
CA ALA A 97 6.23 18.33 -19.09
C ALA A 97 7.60 18.29 -18.40
N GLN A 98 7.83 19.22 -17.47
CA GLN A 98 9.00 19.29 -16.62
C GLN A 98 8.73 18.68 -15.24
N ASN A 99 8.27 17.43 -15.22
CA ASN A 99 7.96 16.74 -13.98
C ASN A 99 9.22 16.57 -13.13
N THR A 100 9.07 16.61 -11.81
CA THR A 100 10.17 16.38 -10.87
C THR A 100 9.72 15.47 -9.75
N GLU A 101 10.68 14.98 -8.98
CA GLU A 101 10.40 14.21 -7.79
C GLU A 101 11.16 14.78 -6.61
N ASN A 102 10.55 14.66 -5.44
CA ASN A 102 11.18 14.95 -4.18
C ASN A 102 11.10 13.69 -3.30
N TRP A 103 12.07 13.54 -2.41
CA TRP A 103 12.18 12.37 -1.55
C TRP A 103 12.17 12.79 -0.08
N GLY A 104 11.52 11.97 0.75
CA GLY A 104 11.61 12.03 2.20
C GLY A 104 11.83 10.63 2.74
N PHE A 105 12.48 10.52 3.89
CA PHE A 105 12.87 9.24 4.46
C PHE A 105 12.60 9.18 5.97
N VAL A 106 12.28 7.99 6.46
CA VAL A 106 12.14 7.70 7.90
C VAL A 106 12.69 6.29 8.19
N THR A 107 13.24 6.09 9.38
CA THR A 107 13.73 4.77 9.82
C THR A 107 12.58 3.80 10.07
N ILE A 108 12.79 2.52 9.76
CA ILE A 108 11.86 1.41 10.08
C ILE A 108 12.14 0.95 11.53
N ASP A 109 11.61 1.68 12.50
CA ASP A 109 11.82 1.42 13.93
C ASP A 109 10.62 0.73 14.60
N LYS A 110 9.40 0.92 14.09
CA LYS A 110 8.16 0.36 14.65
C LYS A 110 7.82 -1.02 14.07
N SER A 111 6.93 -1.77 14.71
CA SER A 111 6.42 -3.06 14.23
C SER A 111 4.96 -3.27 14.64
N GLY A 112 4.14 -3.85 13.75
CA GLY A 112 2.74 -4.21 13.99
C GLY A 112 1.75 -3.55 13.03
N ALA A 113 0.56 -4.14 12.93
CA ALA A 113 -0.42 -3.92 11.85
C ALA A 113 -1.00 -2.50 11.71
N ASN A 114 -0.77 -1.60 12.67
CA ASN A 114 -1.34 -0.25 12.68
C ASN A 114 -0.29 0.85 12.96
N GLN A 115 0.99 0.55 12.81
CA GLN A 115 2.04 1.53 13.09
C GLN A 115 2.15 2.53 11.95
N GLN A 116 1.92 3.80 12.28
CA GLN A 116 2.02 4.90 11.34
C GLN A 116 3.43 5.47 11.29
N TYR A 117 3.88 5.76 10.07
CA TYR A 117 5.11 6.44 9.76
C TYR A 117 4.78 7.80 9.20
N ASN A 118 5.40 8.84 9.78
CA ASN A 118 5.24 10.21 9.34
C ASN A 118 6.51 10.61 8.58
N ILE A 119 6.37 10.90 7.30
CA ILE A 119 7.47 11.27 6.42
C ILE A 119 7.25 12.69 5.94
N THR A 120 8.27 13.51 6.11
CA THR A 120 8.29 14.89 5.58
C THR A 120 9.05 14.88 4.26
N VAL A 121 8.47 15.52 3.24
CA VAL A 121 9.06 15.66 1.90
C VAL A 121 9.03 17.13 1.53
N ASP A 122 10.08 17.65 0.90
CA ASP A 122 10.06 19.02 0.40
C ASP A 122 8.90 19.23 -0.58
N ARG A 123 8.34 20.43 -0.58
CA ARG A 123 7.31 20.81 -1.56
C ARG A 123 7.81 20.76 -3.00
N CYS A 124 6.89 20.60 -3.95
CA CYS A 124 7.19 20.70 -5.38
C CYS A 124 7.84 22.05 -5.73
N LYS A 125 8.83 22.03 -6.65
CA LYS A 125 9.58 23.22 -7.03
C LYS A 125 8.66 24.35 -7.51
N LYS A 126 9.00 25.60 -7.16
CA LYS A 126 8.21 26.79 -7.52
C LYS A 126 8.08 26.99 -9.04
N LYS A 127 9.14 26.70 -9.80
CA LYS A 127 9.19 26.90 -11.26
C LYS A 127 8.31 25.89 -12.01
N ASN A 128 7.77 26.31 -13.15
CA ASN A 128 7.13 25.46 -14.18
C ASN A 128 5.82 24.81 -13.74
N ASP A 129 4.99 25.55 -12.98
CA ASP A 129 3.64 25.13 -12.52
C ASP A 129 3.54 23.70 -11.99
N ARG A 130 4.58 23.25 -11.28
CA ARG A 130 4.60 21.89 -10.70
C ARG A 130 3.70 21.79 -9.49
N HIS A 131 2.89 20.75 -9.43
CA HIS A 131 1.99 20.41 -8.33
C HIS A 131 2.12 18.93 -7.95
N VAL A 132 1.81 18.61 -6.70
CA VAL A 132 1.81 17.22 -6.24
C VAL A 132 0.71 16.46 -6.99
N TRP A 133 1.06 15.31 -7.57
CA TRP A 133 0.15 14.49 -8.39
C TRP A 133 -0.05 13.09 -7.82
N SER A 134 1.04 12.46 -7.41
CA SER A 134 1.05 11.11 -6.86
C SER A 134 2.25 10.92 -5.94
N TYR A 135 2.31 9.80 -5.25
CA TYR A 135 3.49 9.39 -4.51
C TYR A 135 3.64 7.87 -4.53
N ASN A 136 4.83 7.40 -4.16
CA ASN A 136 5.10 5.98 -4.01
C ASN A 136 6.00 5.73 -2.81
N VAL A 137 5.81 4.57 -2.19
CA VAL A 137 6.57 4.14 -1.01
C VAL A 137 7.65 3.16 -1.46
N TRP A 138 8.83 3.31 -0.88
CA TRP A 138 10.01 2.50 -1.14
C TRP A 138 10.65 2.03 0.15
N LEU A 139 11.34 0.90 0.08
CA LEU A 139 12.29 0.47 1.09
C LEU A 139 13.71 0.83 0.66
N CYS A 140 14.46 1.44 1.56
CA CYS A 140 15.78 1.99 1.28
C CYS A 140 16.78 1.56 2.34
N ASP A 141 18.05 1.55 1.96
CA ASP A 141 19.15 1.36 2.90
C ASP A 141 19.39 2.61 3.77
N ASP A 142 20.35 2.52 4.69
CA ASP A 142 20.73 3.63 5.56
C ASP A 142 21.26 4.85 4.78
N LYS A 143 21.79 4.66 3.58
CA LYS A 143 22.30 5.70 2.68
C LYS A 143 21.24 6.25 1.75
N THR A 144 19.96 5.94 1.98
CA THR A 144 18.80 6.39 1.19
C THR A 144 18.71 5.83 -0.23
N TYR A 145 19.49 4.80 -0.55
CA TYR A 145 19.38 4.08 -1.81
C TYR A 145 18.26 3.04 -1.72
N CYS A 146 17.28 3.12 -2.64
CA CYS A 146 16.08 2.28 -2.60
C CYS A 146 16.07 1.14 -3.64
N GLY A 147 17.03 1.14 -4.58
CA GLY A 147 17.16 0.10 -5.61
C GLY A 147 15.86 -0.15 -6.39
N THR A 148 15.38 -1.39 -6.34
CA THR A 148 14.13 -1.84 -6.97
C THR A 148 13.05 -2.21 -5.95
N ASN A 149 13.22 -1.82 -4.68
CA ASN A 149 12.42 -2.29 -3.56
C ASN A 149 11.20 -1.39 -3.33
N ASN A 150 10.32 -1.30 -4.32
CA ASN A 150 9.10 -0.50 -4.23
C ASN A 150 7.99 -1.23 -3.47
N CYS A 151 7.15 -0.46 -2.79
CA CYS A 151 6.01 -0.98 -2.05
C CYS A 151 4.72 -1.06 -2.87
N GLY A 152 4.85 -1.28 -4.18
CA GLY A 152 3.72 -1.25 -5.12
C GLY A 152 3.77 -0.05 -6.07
N LEU A 153 2.63 0.30 -6.66
CA LEU A 153 2.53 1.37 -7.67
C LEU A 153 2.36 2.75 -7.05
N ASP A 154 2.54 3.78 -7.88
CA ASP A 154 2.18 5.15 -7.53
C ASP A 154 0.70 5.21 -7.12
N ARG A 155 0.39 5.87 -6.00
CA ARG A 155 -0.98 6.25 -5.61
C ARG A 155 -1.23 7.68 -6.05
N GLU A 156 -2.25 7.87 -6.88
CA GLU A 156 -2.71 9.20 -7.27
C GLU A 156 -3.37 9.90 -6.10
N ILE A 157 -3.23 11.22 -6.05
CA ILE A 157 -3.82 12.04 -4.99
C ILE A 157 -4.73 13.12 -5.60
N CYS A 158 -5.81 13.41 -4.89
CA CYS A 158 -6.76 14.45 -5.24
C CYS A 158 -6.71 15.56 -4.19
N PRO A 159 -5.83 16.55 -4.37
CA PRO A 159 -5.86 17.75 -3.55
C PRO A 159 -7.05 18.64 -3.94
N GLU A 160 -7.59 19.37 -2.96
CA GLU A 160 -8.76 20.25 -3.15
C GLU A 160 -8.51 21.36 -4.18
N LYS A 161 -7.23 21.68 -4.43
CA LYS A 161 -6.76 22.56 -5.51
C LYS A 161 -5.32 22.21 -5.86
N LYS A 162 -4.86 22.67 -7.02
CA LYS A 162 -3.44 22.63 -7.41
C LYS A 162 -2.56 23.16 -6.26
N THR A 163 -1.68 22.30 -5.75
CA THR A 163 -0.82 22.61 -4.60
C THR A 163 0.57 22.01 -4.78
N LYS A 164 1.55 22.66 -4.16
CA LYS A 164 2.95 22.20 -4.12
C LYS A 164 3.24 21.33 -2.90
N ALA A 165 2.37 21.37 -1.91
CA ALA A 165 2.53 20.70 -0.63
C ALA A 165 1.19 20.14 -0.14
N VAL A 166 1.20 18.93 0.40
CA VAL A 166 0.02 18.21 0.90
C VAL A 166 0.26 17.67 2.29
N ASN A 167 -0.81 17.48 3.06
CA ASN A 167 -0.79 16.72 4.30
C ASN A 167 -1.72 15.53 4.12
N LEU A 168 -1.15 14.39 3.75
CA LEU A 168 -1.87 13.18 3.38
C LEU A 168 -1.73 12.12 4.47
N THR A 169 -2.87 11.55 4.87
CA THR A 169 -2.92 10.29 5.61
C THR A 169 -3.46 9.23 4.68
N ASP A 170 -2.65 8.21 4.43
CA ASP A 170 -3.01 7.08 3.59
C ASP A 170 -3.86 6.09 4.39
N PRO A 171 -5.10 5.81 3.96
CA PRO A 171 -5.95 4.88 4.67
C PRO A 171 -5.50 3.41 4.52
N ASP A 172 -4.79 3.09 3.43
CA ASP A 172 -4.51 1.71 3.07
C ASP A 172 -3.04 1.34 3.36
N PRO A 173 -2.76 0.18 3.98
CA PRO A 173 -1.38 -0.25 4.22
C PRO A 173 -0.63 -0.49 2.91
N TRP A 174 0.69 -0.28 2.96
CA TRP A 174 1.61 -0.56 1.88
C TRP A 174 2.25 -1.94 2.06
N THR A 175 2.19 -2.76 1.02
CA THR A 175 2.88 -4.05 0.93
C THR A 175 4.14 -3.90 0.10
N CYS A 176 5.26 -4.47 0.53
CA CYS A 176 6.54 -4.25 -0.15
C CYS A 176 7.15 -5.52 -0.72
N ALA A 177 7.62 -5.45 -1.96
CA ALA A 177 8.50 -6.46 -2.53
C ALA A 177 9.92 -6.18 -2.03
N VAL A 178 10.55 -7.20 -1.43
CA VAL A 178 11.92 -7.17 -0.93
C VAL A 178 12.76 -8.18 -1.68
#